data_AF-A0AAV3A1K9-F1
#
_entry.id   AF-A0AAV3A1K9-F1
#
_cell.length_a   1.000
_cell.length_b   1.000
_cell.length_c   1.000
_cell.angle_alpha   90.00
_cell.angle_beta   90.00
_cell.angle_gamma   90.00
#
_symmetry.space_group_name_H-M   'P 1'
#
loop_
_entity.id
_entity.type
_entity.pdbx_description
1 polymer ?
#
loop_
_entity_poly.entity_id
_entity_poly.type
_entity_poly.pdbx_seq_one_letter_code
_entity_poly.pdbx_strand_id
1 'polypeptide(L)'
;MDNPRHYFLWDARSFLLCSVVFSFLELSLCCPKECSCEHLLVNCTDRQLEEFPSGIPMDTRQLILTHNNLTYLPSVDLNLLIDLVYLDCSHNILGNSLEATFIAMPLVYLDLSHNNITKITSATFYLLTSLVVLKLSDNPNLEEIEKDAFANNTGLRQLDLSRTALTYLDVTTVSELPSLRTLGLSSNPWDCYCPLKDLLKWVMESDIYFTELRKREHNQIQPKSSRLVDDDIIVLGSVTSM
;
A
#
# COMPACT_ATOMS: atom_id res chain seq x y z
N MET A 1 27.35 -18.49 73.55
CA MET A 1 28.06 -19.31 72.55
C MET A 1 26.99 -19.92 71.66
N ASP A 2 26.99 -19.50 70.39
CA ASP A 2 26.46 -20.16 69.18
C ASP A 2 24.96 -20.53 69.13
N ASN A 3 24.18 -20.40 68.06
CA ASN A 3 24.30 -20.00 66.64
C ASN A 3 22.84 -19.84 66.11
N PRO A 4 22.53 -19.37 64.89
CA PRO A 4 21.41 -18.48 64.65
C PRO A 4 20.40 -19.04 63.61
N ARG A 5 19.33 -18.26 63.41
CA ARG A 5 18.65 -17.98 62.13
C ARG A 5 18.24 -19.17 61.24
N HIS A 6 16.93 -19.41 61.26
CA HIS A 6 16.15 -20.00 60.19
C HIS A 6 16.46 -19.35 58.84
N TYR A 7 17.07 -20.11 57.93
CA TYR A 7 17.03 -19.83 56.50
C TYR A 7 15.92 -20.68 55.89
N PHE A 8 14.84 -20.02 55.49
CA PHE A 8 13.83 -20.59 54.60
C PHE A 8 14.52 -20.94 53.27
N LEU A 9 14.62 -22.24 52.98
CA LEU A 9 14.99 -22.73 51.66
C LEU A 9 13.88 -22.31 50.67
N TRP A 10 14.20 -21.36 49.79
CA TRP A 10 13.42 -21.12 48.58
C TRP A 10 13.86 -22.15 47.54
N ASP A 11 12.93 -23.00 47.15
CA ASP A 11 13.12 -24.16 46.28
C ASP A 11 13.51 -23.72 44.85
N ALA A 12 14.65 -24.22 44.34
CA ALA A 12 15.25 -23.83 43.07
C ALA A 12 14.37 -24.09 41.83
N ARG A 13 13.27 -24.84 42.00
CA ARG A 13 12.26 -25.08 40.96
C ARG A 13 11.37 -23.86 40.66
N SER A 14 11.19 -22.96 41.64
CA SER A 14 10.41 -21.72 41.43
C SER A 14 11.19 -20.66 40.65
N PHE A 15 12.54 -20.69 40.70
CA PHE A 15 13.40 -19.81 39.91
C PHE A 15 13.48 -20.22 38.43
N LEU A 16 13.46 -21.52 38.13
CA LEU A 16 13.48 -22.02 36.75
C LEU A 16 12.17 -21.74 36.00
N LEU A 17 11.02 -21.84 36.68
CA LEU A 17 9.74 -21.43 36.10
C LEU A 17 9.67 -19.91 35.90
N CYS A 18 10.20 -19.12 36.84
CA CYS A 18 10.27 -17.67 36.71
C CYS A 18 11.26 -17.23 35.61
N SER A 19 12.41 -17.90 35.46
CA SER A 19 13.39 -17.58 34.42
C SER A 19 12.91 -17.98 33.03
N VAL A 20 12.20 -19.10 32.88
CA VAL A 20 11.62 -19.52 31.59
C VAL A 20 10.44 -18.62 31.22
N VAL A 21 9.59 -18.22 32.17
CA VAL A 21 8.56 -17.21 31.93
C VAL A 21 9.19 -15.85 31.59
N PHE A 22 10.25 -15.40 32.26
CA PHE A 22 11.02 -14.20 31.87
C PHE A 22 11.70 -14.34 30.50
N SER A 23 12.20 -15.53 30.14
CA SER A 23 12.80 -15.81 28.82
C SER A 23 11.76 -15.80 27.69
N PHE A 24 10.50 -16.13 28.01
CA PHE A 24 9.38 -16.05 27.06
C PHE A 24 8.66 -14.69 27.09
N LEU A 25 8.83 -13.88 28.15
CA LEU A 25 8.25 -12.53 28.28
C LEU A 25 9.17 -11.41 27.75
N GLU A 26 10.40 -11.71 27.34
CA GLU A 26 11.36 -10.74 26.79
C GLU A 26 11.20 -10.47 25.29
N LEU A 27 10.36 -11.23 24.58
CA LEU A 27 10.12 -11.03 23.14
C LEU A 27 9.20 -9.85 22.80
N SER A 28 8.65 -9.15 23.79
CA SER A 28 7.73 -8.03 23.60
C SER A 28 8.30 -6.64 23.96
N LEU A 29 9.61 -6.52 24.26
CA LEU A 29 10.22 -5.24 24.66
C LEU A 29 10.81 -4.41 23.50
N CYS A 30 10.82 -4.91 22.27
CA CYS A 30 11.41 -4.23 21.11
C CYS A 30 10.39 -3.40 20.33
N CYS A 31 9.43 -2.75 20.97
CA CYS A 31 8.59 -1.81 20.24
C CYS A 31 9.35 -0.47 20.05
N PRO A 32 9.41 0.11 18.84
CA PRO A 32 9.93 1.46 18.67
C PRO A 32 9.20 2.42 19.61
N LYS A 33 9.91 3.36 20.23
CA LYS A 33 9.38 4.20 21.32
C LYS A 33 8.21 5.08 20.86
N GLU A 34 8.25 5.45 19.59
CA GLU A 34 7.27 6.30 18.93
C GLU A 34 6.02 5.51 18.53
N CYS A 35 6.09 4.17 18.54
CA CYS A 35 5.06 3.30 18.01
C CYS A 35 4.30 2.54 19.12
N SER A 36 3.17 1.98 18.74
CA SER A 36 2.40 1.03 19.54
C SER A 36 2.45 -0.33 18.89
N CYS A 37 2.81 -1.36 19.65
CA CYS A 37 2.92 -2.72 19.16
C CYS A 37 1.89 -3.61 19.86
N GLU A 38 1.05 -4.28 19.08
CA GLU A 38 0.03 -5.22 19.56
C GLU A 38 0.06 -6.48 18.70
N HIS A 39 0.40 -7.62 19.31
CA HIS A 39 0.61 -8.88 18.59
C HIS A 39 1.63 -8.72 17.43
N LEU A 40 1.17 -8.85 16.18
CA LEU A 40 1.99 -8.78 14.97
C LEU A 40 1.77 -7.44 14.22
N LEU A 41 1.10 -6.48 14.86
CA LEU A 41 0.84 -5.14 14.35
C LEU A 41 1.78 -4.16 15.03
N VAL A 42 2.45 -3.34 14.22
CA VAL A 42 3.22 -2.18 14.66
C VAL A 42 2.58 -0.94 14.05
N ASN A 43 2.07 -0.06 14.90
CA ASN A 43 1.38 1.15 14.52
C ASN A 43 2.16 2.39 14.97
N CYS A 44 2.65 3.14 13.98
CA CYS A 44 3.43 4.35 14.11
C CYS A 44 2.70 5.56 13.47
N THR A 45 1.36 5.54 13.46
CA THR A 45 0.54 6.60 12.84
C THR A 45 0.70 7.94 13.55
N ASP A 46 0.83 9.02 12.78
CA ASP A 46 0.83 10.41 13.28
C ASP A 46 1.86 10.67 14.38
N ARG A 47 3.11 10.27 14.10
CA ARG A 47 4.25 10.37 15.02
C ARG A 47 5.30 11.37 14.59
N GLN A 48 5.05 12.09 13.49
CA GLN A 48 5.97 13.07 12.90
C GLN A 48 7.33 12.44 12.55
N LEU A 49 7.33 11.16 12.18
CA LEU A 49 8.56 10.45 11.83
C LEU A 49 9.14 11.01 10.53
N GLU A 50 10.38 11.48 10.59
CA GLU A 50 11.15 11.88 9.40
C GLU A 50 11.99 10.71 8.85
N GLU A 51 12.27 9.72 9.70
CA GLU A 51 13.03 8.52 9.39
C GLU A 51 12.26 7.25 9.77
N PHE A 52 12.56 6.15 9.09
CA PHE A 52 11.95 4.85 9.35
C PHE A 52 12.28 4.39 10.78
N PRO A 53 11.29 3.94 11.59
CA PRO A 53 11.53 3.64 12.99
C PRO A 53 12.44 2.41 13.13
N SER A 54 13.49 2.54 13.94
CA SER A 54 14.41 1.44 14.22
C SER A 54 13.81 0.47 15.25
N GLY A 55 14.22 -0.80 15.16
CA GLY A 55 13.85 -1.81 16.14
C GLY A 55 12.45 -2.38 15.98
N ILE A 56 11.83 -2.28 14.80
CA ILE A 56 10.57 -2.99 14.51
C ILE A 56 10.76 -4.50 14.76
N PRO A 57 9.86 -5.17 15.52
CA PRO A 57 9.91 -6.62 15.72
C PRO A 57 9.91 -7.40 14.40
N MET A 58 10.76 -8.41 14.27
CA MET A 58 10.94 -9.14 13.01
C MET A 58 9.75 -10.02 12.61
N ASP A 59 8.89 -10.36 13.57
CA ASP A 59 7.63 -11.09 13.37
C ASP A 59 6.45 -10.17 12.99
N THR A 60 6.71 -8.88 12.78
CA THR A 60 5.69 -7.92 12.35
C THR A 60 5.07 -8.34 11.02
N ARG A 61 3.75 -8.53 11.01
CA ARG A 61 2.97 -8.85 9.81
C ARG A 61 2.21 -7.66 9.25
N GLN A 62 1.95 -6.66 10.10
CA GLN A 62 1.27 -5.42 9.72
C GLN A 62 2.06 -4.23 10.24
N LEU A 63 2.49 -3.36 9.34
CA LEU A 63 3.22 -2.15 9.67
C LEU A 63 2.44 -0.94 9.14
N ILE A 64 2.06 -0.04 10.05
CA ILE A 64 1.33 1.18 9.74
C ILE A 64 2.23 2.38 10.07
N LEU A 65 2.65 3.09 9.03
CA LEU A 65 3.50 4.27 9.06
C LEU A 65 2.78 5.51 8.51
N THR A 66 1.45 5.46 8.42
CA THR A 66 0.65 6.52 7.82
C THR A 66 0.72 7.85 8.59
N HIS A 67 0.55 8.96 7.89
CA HIS A 67 0.57 10.32 8.46
C HIS A 67 1.91 10.65 9.15
N ASN A 68 3.01 10.52 8.41
CA ASN A 68 4.35 10.89 8.88
C ASN A 68 5.06 11.72 7.81
N ASN A 69 6.34 12.01 8.02
CA ASN A 69 7.17 12.83 7.12
C ASN A 69 8.29 11.99 6.47
N LEU A 70 8.07 10.69 6.25
CA LEU A 70 9.08 9.81 5.68
C LEU A 70 9.39 10.21 4.23
N THR A 71 10.67 10.33 3.90
CA THR A 71 11.14 10.69 2.55
C THR A 71 11.67 9.49 1.76
N TYR A 72 12.01 8.39 2.44
CA TYR A 72 12.43 7.13 1.84
C TYR A 72 12.10 5.95 2.75
N LEU A 73 12.10 4.75 2.18
CA LEU A 73 11.99 3.49 2.91
C LEU A 73 13.34 2.75 2.80
N PRO A 74 14.03 2.46 3.93
CA PRO A 74 15.31 1.77 3.89
C PRO A 74 15.10 0.32 3.47
N SER A 75 15.67 -0.06 2.32
CA SER A 75 15.56 -1.42 1.80
C SER A 75 16.10 -2.46 2.77
N VAL A 76 17.23 -2.21 3.43
CA VAL A 76 17.83 -3.18 4.36
C VAL A 76 16.89 -3.50 5.51
N ASP A 77 16.41 -2.50 6.25
CA ASP A 77 15.56 -2.73 7.42
C ASP A 77 14.19 -3.29 7.05
N LEU A 78 13.60 -2.81 5.95
CA LEU A 78 12.29 -3.28 5.50
C LEU A 78 12.33 -4.75 5.05
N ASN A 79 13.40 -5.17 4.37
CA ASN A 79 13.56 -6.55 3.92
C ASN A 79 13.95 -7.53 5.04
N LEU A 80 14.26 -7.06 6.26
CA LEU A 80 14.36 -7.93 7.44
C LEU A 80 12.98 -8.39 7.94
N LEU A 81 11.91 -7.66 7.61
CA LEU A 81 10.53 -7.98 7.98
C LEU A 81 9.94 -9.02 7.02
N ILE A 82 10.50 -10.24 7.06
CA ILE A 82 10.20 -11.32 6.10
C ILE A 82 8.74 -11.82 6.17
N ASP A 83 8.05 -11.59 7.28
CA ASP A 83 6.65 -11.97 7.49
C ASP A 83 5.66 -10.80 7.21
N LEU A 84 6.16 -9.65 6.73
CA LEU A 84 5.35 -8.47 6.49
C LEU A 84 4.41 -8.66 5.29
N VAL A 85 3.10 -8.64 5.58
CA VAL A 85 2.03 -8.87 4.59
C VAL A 85 1.25 -7.59 4.29
N TYR A 86 1.20 -6.66 5.26
CA TYR A 86 0.47 -5.40 5.15
C TYR A 86 1.41 -4.25 5.47
N LEU A 87 1.57 -3.34 4.52
CA LEU A 87 2.34 -2.11 4.69
C LEU A 87 1.50 -0.91 4.27
N ASP A 88 1.30 0.01 5.21
CA ASP A 88 0.66 1.30 4.96
C ASP A 88 1.65 2.42 5.23
N CYS A 89 2.14 3.03 4.15
CA CYS A 89 3.01 4.20 4.16
C CYS A 89 2.30 5.42 3.54
N SER A 90 0.97 5.45 3.57
CA SER A 90 0.19 6.56 3.04
C SER A 90 0.45 7.86 3.80
N HIS A 91 0.13 9.01 3.22
CA HIS A 91 0.31 10.31 3.88
C HIS A 91 1.74 10.51 4.41
N ASN A 92 2.72 10.37 3.51
CA ASN A 92 4.13 10.62 3.74
C ASN A 92 4.67 11.52 2.61
N ILE A 93 6.00 11.64 2.49
CA ILE A 93 6.67 12.46 1.47
C ILE A 93 7.60 11.56 0.63
N LEU A 94 7.21 10.31 0.41
CA LEU A 94 8.01 9.35 -0.35
C LEU A 94 8.09 9.77 -1.82
N GLY A 95 9.30 9.75 -2.37
CA GLY A 95 9.57 10.03 -3.79
C GLY A 95 9.84 8.76 -4.60
N ASN A 96 10.67 8.88 -5.65
CA ASN A 96 10.97 7.79 -6.57
C ASN A 96 12.03 6.78 -6.07
N SER A 97 12.47 6.88 -4.81
CA SER A 97 13.47 5.99 -4.21
C SER A 97 12.86 4.64 -3.77
N LEU A 98 11.93 4.10 -4.58
CA LEU A 98 11.24 2.84 -4.31
C LEU A 98 11.85 1.65 -5.09
N GLU A 99 12.71 1.93 -6.08
CA GLU A 99 13.45 0.87 -6.77
C GLU A 99 14.34 0.11 -5.77
N ALA A 100 14.23 -1.22 -5.79
CA ALA A 100 14.91 -2.11 -4.85
C ALA A 100 14.56 -1.91 -3.36
N THR A 101 13.51 -1.14 -3.02
CA THR A 101 12.98 -1.08 -1.65
C THR A 101 12.35 -2.42 -1.26
N PHE A 102 11.54 -3.00 -2.15
CA PHE A 102 10.76 -4.20 -1.88
C PHE A 102 11.40 -5.43 -2.55
N ILE A 103 12.20 -6.20 -1.82
CA ILE A 103 12.91 -7.35 -2.34
C ILE A 103 12.25 -8.63 -1.83
N ALA A 104 11.44 -9.25 -2.69
CA ALA A 104 10.82 -10.56 -2.45
C ALA A 104 10.00 -10.68 -1.15
N MET A 105 9.40 -9.57 -0.71
CA MET A 105 8.53 -9.54 0.47
C MET A 105 7.16 -10.16 0.15
N PRO A 106 6.50 -10.86 1.10
CA PRO A 106 5.19 -11.45 0.90
C PRO A 106 4.05 -10.42 1.05
N LEU A 107 4.28 -9.17 0.64
CA LEU A 107 3.29 -8.11 0.73
C LEU A 107 2.06 -8.45 -0.11
N VAL A 108 0.92 -8.42 0.54
CA VAL A 108 -0.42 -8.60 -0.06
C VAL A 108 -1.10 -7.25 -0.21
N TYR A 109 -0.85 -6.33 0.72
CA TYR A 109 -1.40 -4.98 0.73
C TYR A 109 -0.28 -3.96 0.85
N LEU A 110 -0.23 -3.03 -0.09
CA LEU A 110 0.69 -1.90 -0.09
C LEU A 110 -0.09 -0.60 -0.37
N ASP A 111 -0.05 0.32 0.59
CA ASP A 111 -0.60 1.67 0.45
C ASP A 111 0.52 2.71 0.42
N LEU A 112 0.66 3.34 -0.75
CA LEU A 112 1.58 4.44 -1.03
C LEU A 112 0.80 5.70 -1.46
N SER A 113 -0.50 5.76 -1.17
CA SER A 113 -1.32 6.93 -1.48
C SER A 113 -0.88 8.16 -0.70
N HIS A 114 -1.21 9.36 -1.18
CA HIS A 114 -0.84 10.62 -0.52
C HIS A 114 0.68 10.73 -0.26
N ASN A 115 1.49 10.53 -1.31
CA ASN A 115 2.93 10.68 -1.29
C ASN A 115 3.37 11.64 -2.41
N ASN A 116 4.67 11.67 -2.72
CA ASN A 116 5.25 12.50 -3.77
C ASN A 116 5.98 11.66 -4.84
N ILE A 117 5.42 10.49 -5.16
CA ILE A 117 5.95 9.61 -6.19
C ILE A 117 5.68 10.27 -7.55
N THR A 118 6.66 10.25 -8.45
CA THR A 118 6.55 10.86 -9.78
C THR A 118 6.61 9.85 -10.93
N LYS A 119 7.22 8.68 -10.70
CA LYS A 119 7.36 7.62 -11.71
C LYS A 119 7.28 6.23 -11.08
N ILE A 120 6.62 5.30 -11.77
CA ILE A 120 6.68 3.87 -11.48
C ILE A 120 7.36 3.14 -12.64
N THR A 121 8.42 2.39 -12.32
CA THR A 121 9.17 1.60 -13.30
C THR A 121 8.79 0.12 -13.26
N SER A 122 9.13 -0.60 -14.31
CA SER A 122 9.05 -2.07 -14.41
C SER A 122 9.76 -2.81 -13.29
N ALA A 123 10.73 -2.17 -12.61
CA ALA A 123 11.45 -2.75 -11.48
C ALA A 123 10.81 -2.46 -10.12
N THR A 124 9.95 -1.43 -10.00
CA THR A 124 9.48 -0.90 -8.71
C THR A 124 8.72 -1.93 -7.87
N PHE A 125 7.79 -2.67 -8.49
CA PHE A 125 6.96 -3.69 -7.82
C PHE A 125 7.19 -5.11 -8.34
N TYR A 126 8.21 -5.30 -9.19
CA TYR A 126 8.46 -6.55 -9.90
C TYR A 126 8.52 -7.78 -8.99
N LEU A 127 9.13 -7.63 -7.81
CA LEU A 127 9.34 -8.74 -6.87
C LEU A 127 8.16 -8.95 -5.90
N LEU A 128 7.13 -8.10 -5.91
CA LEU A 128 5.94 -8.22 -5.08
C LEU A 128 4.90 -9.16 -5.69
N THR A 129 5.27 -10.42 -5.88
CA THR A 129 4.45 -11.42 -6.58
C THR A 129 3.17 -11.81 -5.83
N SER A 130 3.10 -11.55 -4.53
CA SER A 130 1.93 -11.82 -3.67
C SER A 130 0.95 -10.64 -3.58
N LEU A 131 1.24 -9.53 -4.27
CA LEU A 131 0.47 -8.29 -4.13
C LEU A 131 -0.95 -8.46 -4.66
N VAL A 132 -1.94 -8.08 -3.84
CA VAL A 132 -3.37 -8.15 -4.14
C VAL A 132 -3.98 -6.75 -4.21
N VAL A 133 -3.54 -5.85 -3.35
CA VAL A 133 -4.00 -4.46 -3.30
C VAL A 133 -2.81 -3.53 -3.37
N LEU A 134 -2.82 -2.63 -4.35
CA LEU A 134 -1.86 -1.54 -4.50
C LEU A 134 -2.61 -0.22 -4.62
N LYS A 135 -2.31 0.72 -3.72
CA LYS A 135 -2.86 2.07 -3.76
C LYS A 135 -1.75 3.08 -4.02
N LEU A 136 -1.93 3.87 -5.07
CA LEU A 136 -1.02 4.94 -5.50
C LEU A 136 -1.78 6.26 -5.68
N SER A 137 -3.04 6.32 -5.26
CA SER A 137 -3.85 7.52 -5.44
C SER A 137 -3.25 8.72 -4.73
N ASP A 138 -3.60 9.93 -5.17
CA ASP A 138 -3.15 11.16 -4.52
C ASP A 138 -1.62 11.31 -4.49
N ASN A 139 -0.94 10.82 -5.53
CA ASN A 139 0.43 11.18 -5.87
C ASN A 139 0.38 12.23 -6.99
N PRO A 140 0.29 13.54 -6.69
CA PRO A 140 -0.06 14.57 -7.66
C PRO A 140 1.01 14.85 -8.71
N ASN A 141 2.20 14.27 -8.57
CA ASN A 141 3.31 14.38 -9.52
C ASN A 141 3.58 13.07 -10.27
N LEU A 142 2.79 12.02 -10.04
CA LEU A 142 2.93 10.74 -10.75
C LEU A 142 2.42 10.88 -12.18
N GLU A 143 3.34 11.10 -13.10
CA GLU A 143 3.07 11.39 -14.52
C GLU A 143 3.42 10.21 -15.45
N GLU A 144 4.26 9.27 -14.99
CA GLU A 144 4.74 8.16 -15.81
C GLU A 144 4.62 6.81 -15.09
N ILE A 145 4.00 5.84 -15.77
CA ILE A 145 4.01 4.42 -15.41
C ILE A 145 4.54 3.66 -16.61
N GLU A 146 5.64 2.93 -16.45
CA GLU A 146 6.19 2.10 -17.51
C GLU A 146 5.22 0.97 -17.90
N LYS A 147 5.25 0.60 -19.18
CA LYS A 147 4.34 -0.40 -19.76
C LYS A 147 4.26 -1.69 -18.92
N ASP A 148 5.40 -2.19 -18.48
CA ASP A 148 5.53 -3.48 -17.77
C ASP A 148 5.60 -3.31 -16.23
N ALA A 149 5.22 -2.14 -15.69
CA ALA A 149 5.25 -1.82 -14.26
C ALA A 149 4.61 -2.87 -13.35
N PHE A 150 3.55 -3.53 -13.82
CA PHE A 150 2.78 -4.50 -13.02
C PHE A 150 2.80 -5.92 -13.60
N ALA A 151 3.62 -6.19 -14.63
CA ALA A 151 3.55 -7.43 -15.41
C ALA A 151 3.69 -8.70 -14.56
N ASN A 152 4.46 -8.64 -13.46
CA ASN A 152 4.68 -9.78 -12.57
C ASN A 152 3.69 -9.86 -11.39
N ASN A 153 2.86 -8.84 -11.17
CA ASN A 153 1.88 -8.79 -10.09
C ASN A 153 0.57 -9.47 -10.50
N THR A 154 0.65 -10.73 -10.96
CA THR A 154 -0.50 -11.48 -11.53
C THR A 154 -1.64 -11.71 -10.53
N GLY A 155 -1.37 -11.61 -9.23
CA GLY A 155 -2.34 -11.68 -8.13
C GLY A 155 -3.08 -10.37 -7.86
N LEU A 156 -2.68 -9.25 -8.49
CA LEU A 156 -3.23 -7.92 -8.21
C LEU A 156 -4.71 -7.86 -8.57
N ARG A 157 -5.56 -7.52 -7.59
CA ARG A 157 -7.02 -7.43 -7.73
C ARG A 157 -7.51 -6.00 -7.71
N GLN A 158 -6.82 -5.14 -6.96
CA GLN A 158 -7.17 -3.73 -6.82
C GLN A 158 -5.93 -2.87 -7.07
N LEU A 159 -6.08 -1.96 -8.02
CA LEU A 159 -5.10 -0.92 -8.32
C LEU A 159 -5.80 0.43 -8.30
N ASP A 160 -5.28 1.39 -7.53
CA ASP A 160 -5.81 2.75 -7.50
C ASP A 160 -4.76 3.74 -7.98
N LEU A 161 -5.00 4.34 -9.15
CA LEU A 161 -4.21 5.40 -9.78
C LEU A 161 -5.01 6.71 -9.86
N SER A 162 -6.05 6.87 -9.05
CA SER A 162 -6.86 8.09 -9.06
C SER A 162 -6.10 9.30 -8.50
N ARG A 163 -6.43 10.51 -8.96
CA ARG A 163 -5.84 11.77 -8.45
C ARG A 163 -4.31 11.78 -8.56
N THR A 164 -3.79 11.40 -9.72
CA THR A 164 -2.37 11.52 -10.07
C THR A 164 -2.19 12.51 -11.24
N ALA A 165 -1.02 12.56 -11.86
CA ALA A 165 -0.73 13.44 -13.00
C ALA A 165 -0.67 12.68 -14.34
N LEU A 166 -1.26 11.48 -14.41
CA LEU A 166 -1.22 10.67 -15.62
C LEU A 166 -1.97 11.35 -16.77
N THR A 167 -1.26 11.57 -17.86
CA THR A 167 -1.84 12.04 -19.13
C THR A 167 -2.12 10.88 -20.08
N TYR A 168 -1.39 9.78 -19.95
CA TYR A 168 -1.53 8.58 -20.76
C TYR A 168 -1.19 7.34 -19.93
N LEU A 169 -1.86 6.23 -20.24
CA LEU A 169 -1.57 4.91 -19.69
C LEU A 169 -1.72 3.90 -20.82
N ASP A 170 -0.67 3.11 -21.07
CA ASP A 170 -0.77 2.00 -22.02
C ASP A 170 -1.78 0.98 -21.48
N VAL A 171 -2.79 0.66 -22.29
CA VAL A 171 -3.85 -0.27 -21.88
C VAL A 171 -3.29 -1.63 -21.49
N THR A 172 -2.19 -2.07 -22.12
CA THR A 172 -1.56 -3.37 -21.85
C THR A 172 -1.01 -3.47 -20.43
N THR A 173 -0.64 -2.34 -19.81
CA THR A 173 -0.19 -2.25 -18.41
C THR A 173 -1.22 -2.78 -17.41
N VAL A 174 -2.52 -2.68 -17.73
CA VAL A 174 -3.62 -3.09 -16.84
C VAL A 174 -4.49 -4.20 -17.42
N SER A 175 -4.63 -4.28 -18.75
CA SER A 175 -5.49 -5.27 -19.40
C SER A 175 -4.93 -6.68 -19.35
N GLU A 176 -3.61 -6.84 -19.18
CA GLU A 176 -2.95 -8.14 -19.09
C GLU A 176 -2.95 -8.73 -17.67
N LEU A 177 -3.46 -7.99 -16.67
CA LEU A 177 -3.53 -8.45 -15.28
C LEU A 177 -4.74 -9.40 -15.08
N PRO A 178 -4.53 -10.71 -14.91
CA PRO A 178 -5.62 -11.70 -14.97
C PRO A 178 -6.56 -11.63 -13.75
N SER A 179 -6.04 -11.17 -12.62
CA SER A 179 -6.77 -11.09 -11.35
C SER A 179 -7.41 -9.74 -11.11
N LEU A 180 -7.19 -8.73 -11.97
CA LEU A 180 -7.67 -7.37 -11.72
C LEU A 180 -9.20 -7.34 -11.70
N ARG A 181 -9.76 -6.66 -10.69
CA ARG A 181 -11.22 -6.51 -10.48
C ARG A 181 -11.62 -5.07 -10.24
N THR A 182 -10.73 -4.29 -9.65
CA THR A 182 -10.97 -2.89 -9.30
C THR A 182 -9.85 -2.01 -9.82
N LEU A 183 -10.20 -0.95 -10.55
CA LEU A 183 -9.24 0.01 -11.10
C LEU A 183 -9.69 1.45 -10.90
N GLY A 184 -8.89 2.26 -10.21
CA GLY A 184 -9.10 3.70 -10.07
C GLY A 184 -8.31 4.48 -11.11
N LEU A 185 -8.98 5.29 -11.94
CA LEU A 185 -8.35 6.16 -12.96
C LEU A 185 -8.89 7.60 -12.92
N SER A 186 -9.79 7.90 -12.00
CA SER A 186 -10.48 9.19 -11.91
C SER A 186 -9.51 10.33 -11.56
N SER A 187 -9.89 11.55 -11.96
CA SER A 187 -9.18 12.78 -11.59
C SER A 187 -7.71 12.81 -12.01
N ASN A 188 -7.43 12.35 -13.22
CA ASN A 188 -6.13 12.48 -13.88
C ASN A 188 -6.27 13.41 -15.11
N PRO A 189 -5.23 14.14 -15.49
CA PRO A 189 -5.22 15.06 -16.64
C PRO A 189 -5.08 14.31 -17.98
N TRP A 190 -5.96 13.33 -18.23
CA TRP A 190 -5.86 12.45 -19.40
C TRP A 190 -5.87 13.22 -20.73
N ASP A 191 -4.87 12.95 -21.55
CA ASP A 191 -4.69 13.57 -22.85
C ASP A 191 -5.57 12.89 -23.89
N CYS A 192 -6.70 13.52 -24.21
CA CYS A 192 -7.79 12.91 -25.00
C CYS A 192 -7.56 12.83 -26.51
N TYR A 193 -6.31 12.67 -26.94
CA TYR A 193 -5.97 12.38 -28.34
C TYR A 193 -6.01 10.87 -28.64
N CYS A 194 -5.61 10.50 -29.85
CA CYS A 194 -5.64 9.12 -30.36
C CYS A 194 -5.07 8.04 -29.41
N PRO A 195 -3.97 8.25 -28.65
CA PRO A 195 -3.40 7.20 -27.79
C PRO A 195 -4.35 6.71 -26.68
N LEU A 196 -5.26 7.56 -26.21
CA LEU A 196 -6.20 7.21 -25.13
C LEU A 196 -7.36 6.31 -25.61
N LYS A 197 -7.55 6.19 -26.93
CA LYS A 197 -8.68 5.48 -27.53
C LYS A 197 -8.75 4.02 -27.11
N ASP A 198 -7.62 3.33 -27.04
CA ASP A 198 -7.57 1.91 -26.71
C ASP A 198 -7.88 1.67 -25.23
N LEU A 199 -7.37 2.53 -24.35
CA LEU A 199 -7.71 2.52 -22.93
C LEU A 199 -9.22 2.76 -22.73
N LEU A 200 -9.78 3.78 -23.38
CA LEU A 200 -11.21 4.07 -23.33
C LEU A 200 -12.05 2.89 -23.82
N LYS A 201 -11.70 2.32 -24.97
CA LYS A 201 -12.40 1.14 -25.50
C LYS A 201 -12.39 -0.01 -24.49
N TRP A 202 -11.23 -0.29 -23.89
CA TRP A 202 -11.12 -1.34 -22.89
C TRP A 202 -11.94 -1.06 -21.63
N VAL A 203 -11.93 0.18 -21.12
CA VAL A 203 -12.76 0.59 -19.97
C VAL A 203 -14.25 0.32 -20.24
N MET A 204 -14.71 0.59 -21.46
CA MET A 204 -16.12 0.38 -21.87
C MET A 204 -16.50 -1.09 -22.02
N GLU A 205 -15.56 -1.94 -22.45
CA GLU A 205 -15.81 -3.34 -22.79
C GLU A 205 -15.45 -4.32 -21.66
N SER A 206 -14.69 -3.87 -20.65
CA SER A 206 -14.23 -4.71 -19.53
C SER A 206 -15.29 -4.89 -18.43
N ASP A 207 -15.25 -6.04 -17.75
CA ASP A 207 -16.06 -6.33 -16.55
C ASP A 207 -15.42 -5.79 -15.24
N ILE A 208 -14.45 -4.88 -15.35
CA ILE A 208 -13.73 -4.31 -14.19
C ILE A 208 -14.58 -3.25 -13.52
N TYR A 209 -14.56 -3.23 -12.18
CA TYR A 209 -15.18 -2.17 -11.39
C TYR A 209 -14.26 -0.95 -11.32
N PHE A 210 -14.73 0.19 -11.79
CA PHE A 210 -13.97 1.44 -11.72
C PHE A 210 -14.40 2.26 -10.50
N THR A 211 -13.45 2.56 -9.60
CA THR A 211 -13.74 3.38 -8.40
C THR A 211 -14.02 4.83 -8.81
N GLU A 212 -15.13 5.39 -8.31
CA GLU A 212 -15.48 6.81 -8.40
C GLU A 212 -15.65 7.43 -9.81
N LEU A 213 -16.02 6.64 -10.83
CA LEU A 213 -16.68 7.20 -12.02
C LEU A 213 -18.11 7.65 -11.64
N ARG A 214 -18.22 8.65 -10.77
CA ARG A 214 -19.50 9.11 -10.25
C ARG A 214 -20.20 9.95 -11.32
N LYS A 215 -21.28 9.38 -11.86
CA LYS A 215 -22.29 10.11 -12.65
C LYS A 215 -22.68 11.41 -11.95
N ARG A 216 -22.58 12.54 -12.64
CA ARG A 216 -23.35 13.74 -12.29
C ARG A 216 -24.80 13.53 -12.73
N GLU A 217 -25.57 12.72 -12.02
CA GLU A 217 -27.03 12.74 -12.18
C GLU A 217 -27.58 13.93 -11.37
N HIS A 218 -27.94 15.00 -12.08
CA HIS A 218 -28.89 16.01 -11.59
C HIS A 218 -30.21 15.31 -11.26
N ASN A 219 -30.82 15.66 -10.13
CA ASN A 219 -32.17 15.28 -9.68
C ASN A 219 -33.16 14.93 -10.81
N GLN A 220 -33.58 13.66 -10.93
CA GLN A 220 -34.98 13.23 -11.16
C GLN A 220 -35.12 11.68 -11.28
N ILE A 221 -35.89 11.09 -10.36
CA ILE A 221 -36.83 9.95 -10.47
C ILE A 221 -36.50 8.78 -11.47
N GLN A 222 -36.32 7.57 -10.90
CA GLN A 222 -36.13 6.21 -11.51
C GLN A 222 -37.28 5.73 -12.45
N PRO A 223 -37.26 4.57 -13.21
CA PRO A 223 -36.45 3.33 -13.05
C PRO A 223 -36.03 2.47 -14.30
N LYS A 224 -35.20 1.45 -14.01
CA LYS A 224 -34.99 0.10 -14.65
C LYS A 224 -34.68 -0.06 -16.15
N SER A 225 -33.55 -0.76 -16.38
CA SER A 225 -33.30 -1.79 -17.40
C SER A 225 -33.68 -1.50 -18.85
N SER A 226 -32.68 -1.09 -19.64
CA SER A 226 -32.55 -1.54 -21.02
C SER A 226 -31.17 -1.18 -21.56
N ARG A 227 -30.59 -2.15 -22.27
CA ARG A 227 -29.46 -2.04 -23.18
C ARG A 227 -29.69 -0.86 -24.14
N LEU A 228 -29.05 0.29 -23.92
CA LEU A 228 -29.01 1.41 -24.87
C LEU A 228 -27.63 2.06 -24.81
N VAL A 229 -27.06 2.17 -26.00
CA VAL A 229 -25.88 2.93 -26.37
C VAL A 229 -26.32 4.40 -26.29
N ASP A 230 -25.91 5.14 -25.27
CA ASP A 230 -26.12 6.59 -25.19
C ASP A 230 -25.06 7.21 -24.23
N ASP A 231 -24.06 7.82 -24.86
CA ASP A 231 -23.39 9.11 -24.58
C ASP A 231 -22.93 9.56 -23.17
N ASP A 232 -22.96 8.75 -22.11
CA ASP A 232 -22.61 9.23 -20.75
C ASP A 232 -21.26 8.75 -20.18
N ILE A 233 -20.26 8.41 -21.02
CA ILE A 233 -18.91 8.06 -20.53
C ILE A 233 -17.91 9.17 -20.86
N ILE A 234 -17.97 10.26 -20.09
CA ILE A 234 -16.85 11.19 -19.93
C ILE A 234 -16.83 11.76 -18.49
N VAL A 235 -15.83 11.36 -17.71
CA VAL A 235 -15.05 12.33 -16.91
C VAL A 235 -13.57 12.15 -17.25
N LEU A 236 -13.27 12.17 -18.56
CA LEU A 236 -11.96 12.47 -19.14
C LEU A 236 -11.95 13.82 -19.87
N GLY A 237 -13.05 14.59 -19.82
CA GLY A 237 -13.24 15.79 -20.63
C GLY A 237 -13.86 16.92 -19.82
N SER A 238 -13.04 17.63 -19.06
CA SER A 238 -13.27 19.05 -18.81
C SER A 238 -12.21 19.84 -19.57
N VAL A 239 -12.33 19.83 -20.90
CA VAL A 239 -11.69 20.78 -21.79
C VAL A 239 -12.45 22.09 -21.63
N THR A 240 -11.98 22.99 -20.76
CA THR A 240 -12.30 24.41 -20.93
C THR A 240 -11.39 24.95 -22.02
N SER A 241 -11.96 25.10 -23.21
CA SER A 241 -11.40 25.92 -24.27
C SER A 241 -11.16 27.34 -23.77
N MET A 242 -9.91 27.81 -23.87
CA MET A 242 -9.52 29.17 -24.22
C MET A 242 -8.14 29.13 -24.87
#